data_AF-A0A7F5R479-F1
#
_entry.id   AF-A0A7F5R479-F1
#
_cell.length_a   1.000
_cell.length_b   1.000
_cell.length_c   1.000
_cell.angle_alpha   90.00
_cell.angle_beta   90.00
_cell.angle_gamma   90.00
#
_symmetry.space_group_name_H-M   'P 1'
#
loop_
_entity.id
_entity.type
_entity.pdbx_description
1 polymer ?
#
loop_
_entity_poly.entity_id
_entity_poly.type
_entity_poly.pdbx_seq_one_letter_code
_entity_poly.pdbx_strand_id
1 'polypeptide(L)'
;MRCHYDVLGIPKDADDSQIKSAYKKLALKWHPDKNLGNAEYAKEEFQLVQQAYEILSDRQERAWYDNHREQILRGSNSEFKDNSLDVFQYFTTTCFKGYGDDLNGFYVVYRNVFEKIAKEDLEFMEDKDEFCQIPSFGDSKSDYDEVVGPFYAYWMSYSTKKSYVWLDPYNLSDIRDRKIFKIAEKKNKKIRQQAKKERNDEIRNLVAFVKKRDKRVQEHAKKIQAKILENRQKYEQISKQKRLERKKLHDDHTQAEWTKFDNVKSELEEIERRLAEQFGEQLSDSEEDQEDSEDENSLYCVACNKIFKTPKALQNHEASKKHKENLQILQETMLDEENDISESSEEQENDISETLEKNPPQEVIKGDNHSDYLISDKEGIHNASDSSFSTTETKKKRKNKKMHKSSTRHILVENENKNAFQTFGKTLESVLKPSTAKVLQ
;
A
#
# COMPACT_ATOMS: atom_id res chain seq x y z
N MET A 1 -33.71 20.90 2.28
CA MET A 1 -32.32 20.51 2.61
C MET A 1 -31.42 21.72 2.33
N ARG A 2 -30.58 22.14 3.27
CA ARG A 2 -29.63 23.26 3.05
C ARG A 2 -28.31 22.68 2.53
N CYS A 3 -27.64 23.37 1.61
CA CYS A 3 -26.34 22.96 1.10
C CYS A 3 -25.26 23.08 2.18
N HIS A 4 -24.30 22.14 2.25
CA HIS A 4 -23.26 22.14 3.30
C HIS A 4 -22.37 23.38 3.26
N TYR A 5 -22.07 23.91 2.06
CA TYR A 5 -21.35 25.19 1.93
C TYR A 5 -22.17 26.37 2.46
N ASP A 6 -23.50 26.34 2.29
CA ASP A 6 -24.39 27.40 2.77
C ASP A 6 -24.53 27.34 4.30
N VAL A 7 -24.55 26.14 4.87
CA VAL A 7 -24.54 25.91 6.33
C VAL A 7 -23.26 26.47 6.96
N LEU A 8 -22.11 26.29 6.30
CA LEU A 8 -20.83 26.85 6.76
C LEU A 8 -20.62 28.33 6.38
N GLY A 9 -21.46 28.88 5.49
CA GLY A 9 -21.36 30.26 5.02
C GLY A 9 -20.12 30.54 4.17
N ILE A 10 -19.66 29.55 3.41
CA ILE A 10 -18.43 29.63 2.60
C ILE A 10 -18.72 29.42 1.10
N PRO A 11 -17.86 29.95 0.20
CA PRO A 11 -17.98 29.66 -1.23
C PRO A 11 -17.61 28.20 -1.54
N LYS A 12 -18.03 27.72 -2.71
CA LYS A 12 -17.78 26.33 -3.17
C LYS A 12 -16.30 26.04 -3.39
N ASP A 13 -15.57 27.04 -3.89
CA ASP A 13 -14.13 26.98 -4.15
C ASP A 13 -13.30 27.21 -2.88
N ALA A 14 -13.93 27.10 -1.69
CA ALA A 14 -13.24 27.30 -0.43
C ALA A 14 -12.15 26.26 -0.21
N ASP A 15 -11.01 26.73 0.25
CA ASP A 15 -9.87 25.89 0.61
C ASP A 15 -10.11 25.18 1.96
N ASP A 16 -9.40 24.08 2.22
CA ASP A 16 -9.58 23.27 3.44
C ASP A 16 -9.34 24.08 4.71
N SER A 17 -8.43 25.06 4.64
CA SER A 17 -8.15 26.03 5.70
C SER A 17 -9.36 26.92 6.03
N GLN A 18 -10.13 27.32 5.02
CA GLN A 18 -11.33 28.15 5.14
C GLN A 18 -12.50 27.34 5.72
N ILE A 19 -12.68 26.09 5.27
CA ILE A 19 -13.69 25.16 5.80
C ILE A 19 -13.47 24.96 7.31
N LYS A 20 -12.23 24.68 7.72
CA LYS A 20 -11.87 24.49 9.15
C LYS A 20 -12.07 25.75 9.98
N SER A 21 -11.73 26.91 9.42
CA SER A 21 -11.90 28.20 10.08
C SER A 21 -13.37 28.57 10.27
N ALA A 22 -14.21 28.33 9.26
CA ALA A 22 -15.65 28.57 9.32
C ALA A 22 -16.34 27.65 10.33
N TYR A 23 -16.00 26.36 10.33
CA TYR A 23 -16.48 25.40 11.31
C TYR A 23 -16.16 25.85 12.75
N LYS A 24 -14.92 26.25 13.04
CA LYS A 24 -14.53 26.70 14.38
C LYS A 24 -15.32 27.92 14.85
N LYS A 25 -15.61 28.87 13.95
CA LYS A 25 -16.41 30.07 14.26
C LYS A 25 -17.87 29.72 14.55
N LEU A 26 -18.49 28.88 13.73
CA LEU A 26 -19.89 28.48 13.89
C LEU A 26 -20.09 27.55 15.09
N ALA A 27 -19.15 26.64 15.35
CA ALA A 27 -19.16 25.78 16.53
C ALA A 27 -19.13 26.60 17.84
N LEU A 28 -18.33 27.68 17.89
CA LEU A 28 -18.30 28.57 19.05
C LEU A 28 -19.61 29.37 19.19
N LYS A 29 -20.22 29.76 18.06
CA LYS A 29 -21.48 30.52 18.03
C LYS A 29 -22.65 29.69 18.53
N TRP A 30 -22.75 28.43 18.12
CA TRP A 30 -23.82 27.50 18.47
C TRP A 30 -23.50 26.62 19.68
N HIS A 31 -22.42 26.92 20.42
CA HIS A 31 -22.05 26.16 21.60
C HIS A 31 -23.15 26.26 22.67
N PRO A 32 -23.53 25.15 23.35
CA PRO A 32 -24.62 25.14 24.34
C PRO A 32 -24.36 26.11 25.51
N ASP A 33 -23.09 26.28 25.89
CA ASP A 33 -22.67 27.20 26.97
C ASP A 33 -22.99 28.68 26.67
N LYS A 34 -23.00 29.08 25.39
CA LYS A 34 -23.33 30.47 24.99
C LYS A 34 -24.82 30.69 24.72
N ASN A 35 -25.59 29.62 24.56
CA ASN A 35 -26.99 29.66 24.14
C ASN A 35 -27.93 29.03 25.17
N LEU A 36 -27.77 29.42 26.44
CA LEU A 36 -28.54 28.91 27.58
C LEU A 36 -30.06 29.10 27.43
N GLY A 37 -30.50 30.15 26.73
CA GLY A 37 -31.92 30.45 26.51
C GLY A 37 -32.55 29.77 25.29
N ASN A 38 -31.77 29.12 24.43
CA ASN A 38 -32.28 28.46 23.21
C ASN A 38 -31.45 27.21 22.87
N ALA A 39 -31.30 26.34 23.87
CA ALA A 39 -30.40 25.19 23.81
C ALA A 39 -30.79 24.17 22.73
N GLU A 40 -32.08 23.94 22.51
CA GLU A 40 -32.57 22.99 21.49
C GLU A 40 -32.23 23.46 20.07
N TYR A 41 -32.54 24.72 19.74
CA TYR A 41 -32.23 25.27 18.41
C TYR A 41 -30.72 25.37 18.17
N ALA A 42 -29.95 25.76 19.19
CA ALA A 42 -28.49 25.79 19.10
C ALA A 42 -27.90 24.39 18.87
N LYS A 43 -28.47 23.36 19.49
CA LYS A 43 -28.06 21.96 19.31
C LYS A 43 -28.35 21.47 17.89
N GLU A 44 -29.51 21.80 17.32
CA GLU A 44 -29.85 21.44 15.93
C GLU A 44 -28.91 22.12 14.92
N GLU A 45 -28.70 23.42 15.03
CA GLU A 45 -27.78 24.15 14.14
C GLU A 45 -26.32 23.70 14.34
N PHE A 46 -25.91 23.38 15.57
CA PHE A 46 -24.59 22.81 15.85
C PHE A 46 -24.38 21.45 15.15
N GLN A 47 -25.40 20.57 15.18
CA GLN A 47 -25.35 19.29 14.49
C GLN A 47 -25.23 19.46 12.97
N LEU A 48 -25.99 20.41 12.38
CA LEU A 48 -25.90 20.71 10.95
C LEU A 48 -24.52 21.23 10.54
N VAL A 49 -23.94 22.12 11.35
CA VAL A 49 -22.58 22.65 11.14
C VAL A 49 -21.52 21.56 11.25
N GLN A 50 -21.65 20.66 12.22
CA GLN A 50 -20.76 19.53 12.40
C GLN A 50 -20.82 18.56 11.20
N GLN A 51 -22.03 18.25 10.72
CA GLN A 51 -22.23 17.41 9.54
C GLN A 51 -21.63 18.03 8.28
N ALA A 52 -21.88 19.32 8.05
CA ALA A 52 -21.35 20.03 6.88
C ALA A 52 -19.81 20.01 6.88
N TYR A 53 -19.19 20.20 8.05
CA TYR A 53 -17.74 20.08 8.19
C TYR A 53 -17.26 18.65 7.94
N GLU A 54 -17.93 17.63 8.47
CA GLU A 54 -17.52 16.23 8.32
C GLU A 54 -17.43 15.81 6.85
N ILE A 55 -18.46 16.13 6.05
CA ILE A 55 -18.51 15.80 4.62
C ILE A 55 -17.52 16.65 3.81
N LEU A 56 -17.41 17.95 4.10
CA LEU A 56 -16.55 18.86 3.33
C LEU A 56 -15.06 18.76 3.71
N SER A 57 -14.74 18.24 4.89
CA SER A 57 -13.35 18.10 5.36
C SER A 57 -12.61 16.93 4.74
N ASP A 58 -13.32 15.88 4.29
CA ASP A 58 -12.72 14.74 3.61
C ASP A 58 -12.79 14.96 2.09
N ARG A 59 -11.63 14.94 1.43
CA ARG A 59 -11.53 15.20 -0.02
C ARG A 59 -12.37 14.24 -0.86
N GLN A 60 -12.49 12.97 -0.45
CA GLN A 60 -13.26 11.97 -1.17
C GLN A 60 -14.77 12.17 -0.95
N GLU A 61 -15.20 12.43 0.29
CA GLU A 61 -16.60 12.71 0.61
C GLU A 61 -17.05 14.05 -0.01
N ARG A 62 -16.17 15.07 -0.05
CA ARG A 62 -16.40 16.36 -0.70
C ARG A 62 -16.57 16.22 -2.21
N ALA A 63 -15.65 15.52 -2.88
CA ALA A 63 -15.76 15.30 -4.33
C ALA A 63 -17.04 14.54 -4.68
N TRP A 64 -17.41 13.55 -3.88
CA TRP A 64 -18.65 12.81 -4.07
C TRP A 64 -19.88 13.69 -3.83
N TYR A 65 -19.88 14.50 -2.76
CA TYR A 65 -20.95 15.46 -2.48
C TYR A 65 -21.10 16.47 -3.61
N ASP A 66 -20.00 17.06 -4.10
CA ASP A 66 -20.02 18.05 -5.17
C ASP A 66 -20.60 17.48 -6.47
N ASN A 67 -20.25 16.24 -6.83
CA ASN A 67 -20.75 15.55 -8.01
C ASN A 67 -22.27 15.26 -7.94
N HIS A 68 -22.82 15.02 -6.75
CA HIS A 68 -24.23 14.63 -6.57
C HIS A 68 -25.09 15.70 -5.90
N ARG A 69 -24.51 16.87 -5.59
CA ARG A 69 -25.16 17.97 -4.87
C ARG A 69 -26.47 18.41 -5.53
N GLU A 70 -26.50 18.48 -6.86
CA GLU A 70 -27.73 18.86 -7.57
C GLU A 70 -28.85 17.84 -7.40
N GLN A 71 -28.53 16.55 -7.34
CA GLN A 71 -29.51 15.49 -7.09
C GLN A 71 -30.02 15.55 -5.63
N ILE A 72 -29.10 15.73 -4.68
CA ILE A 72 -29.39 15.88 -3.25
C ILE A 72 -30.30 17.08 -2.97
N LEU A 73 -30.04 18.23 -3.60
CA LEU A 73 -30.79 19.46 -3.36
C LEU A 73 -32.11 19.55 -4.13
N ARG A 74 -32.20 18.95 -5.33
CA ARG A 74 -33.41 19.00 -6.15
C ARG A 74 -34.49 18.04 -5.68
N GLY A 75 -34.14 16.96 -4.95
CA GLY A 75 -35.09 15.97 -4.45
C GLY A 75 -35.99 15.43 -5.57
N SER A 76 -35.52 14.41 -6.30
CA SER A 76 -36.26 13.66 -7.35
C SER A 76 -37.45 14.40 -7.98
N ASN A 77 -37.17 15.40 -8.81
CA ASN A 77 -38.18 16.15 -9.57
C ASN A 77 -38.01 15.96 -11.08
N SER A 78 -37.68 14.73 -11.49
CA SER A 78 -37.76 14.26 -12.87
C SER A 78 -39.08 13.51 -13.06
N GLU A 79 -39.82 13.82 -14.12
CA GLU A 79 -41.12 13.24 -14.52
C GLU A 79 -41.13 11.69 -14.69
N PHE A 80 -39.99 11.03 -14.53
CA PHE A 80 -39.84 9.58 -14.46
C PHE A 80 -39.43 9.18 -13.04
N LYS A 81 -40.37 8.58 -12.27
CA LYS A 81 -40.08 7.99 -10.96
C LYS A 81 -39.50 6.60 -11.15
N ASP A 82 -38.17 6.51 -11.14
CA ASP A 82 -37.53 5.24 -10.78
C ASP A 82 -37.89 4.97 -9.30
N ASN A 83 -38.57 3.85 -9.02
CA ASN A 83 -38.91 3.44 -7.65
C ASN A 83 -37.69 2.93 -6.86
N SER A 84 -36.49 3.04 -7.43
CA SER A 84 -35.21 2.78 -6.79
C SER A 84 -34.99 3.68 -5.57
N LEU A 85 -34.54 3.08 -4.45
CA LEU A 85 -34.23 3.78 -3.22
C LEU A 85 -33.20 4.87 -3.47
N ASP A 86 -33.56 6.10 -3.09
CA ASP A 86 -32.64 7.23 -3.05
C ASP A 86 -31.68 7.05 -1.86
N VAL A 87 -30.50 6.52 -2.18
CA VAL A 87 -29.47 6.20 -1.20
C VAL A 87 -28.84 7.48 -0.63
N PHE A 88 -28.91 8.60 -1.37
CA PHE A 88 -28.26 9.87 -1.00
C PHE A 88 -28.77 10.45 0.31
N GLN A 89 -30.04 10.22 0.66
CA GLN A 89 -30.62 10.67 1.92
C GLN A 89 -29.93 10.07 3.14
N TYR A 90 -29.28 8.91 2.97
CA TYR A 90 -28.59 8.21 4.04
C TYR A 90 -27.11 8.57 4.18
N PHE A 91 -26.57 9.45 3.32
CA PHE A 91 -25.21 10.01 3.46
C PHE A 91 -25.12 11.17 4.46
N THR A 92 -26.21 11.45 5.18
CA THR A 92 -26.24 12.49 6.20
C THR A 92 -26.30 11.88 7.59
N THR A 93 -25.44 12.33 8.49
CA THR A 93 -25.42 11.93 9.92
C THR A 93 -26.70 12.23 10.70
N THR A 94 -27.63 13.01 10.12
CA THR A 94 -28.97 13.27 10.66
C THR A 94 -29.96 12.13 10.41
N CYS A 95 -29.62 11.17 9.56
CA CYS A 95 -30.51 10.05 9.23
C CYS A 95 -30.65 9.03 10.38
N PHE A 96 -29.74 9.05 11.36
CA PHE A 96 -29.78 8.21 12.55
C PHE A 96 -29.55 9.02 13.83
N LYS A 97 -30.10 8.55 14.95
CA LYS A 97 -29.97 9.14 16.28
C LYS A 97 -29.23 8.16 17.19
N GLY A 98 -27.92 8.37 17.31
CA GLY A 98 -27.07 7.55 18.18
C GLY A 98 -26.76 6.16 17.62
N TYR A 99 -25.96 5.41 18.39
CA TYR A 99 -25.45 4.08 18.04
C TYR A 99 -26.13 2.97 18.87
N GLY A 100 -27.42 3.14 19.18
CA GLY A 100 -28.24 2.10 19.79
C GLY A 100 -28.97 1.27 18.75
N ASP A 101 -29.64 0.20 19.20
CA ASP A 101 -30.57 -0.61 18.41
C ASP A 101 -32.01 -0.05 18.44
N ASP A 102 -32.16 1.24 18.76
CA ASP A 102 -33.44 1.93 18.72
C ASP A 102 -33.98 2.01 17.28
N LEU A 103 -35.28 2.27 17.12
CA LEU A 103 -35.93 2.37 15.79
C LEU A 103 -35.26 3.39 14.85
N ASN A 104 -34.71 4.46 15.41
CA ASN A 104 -33.96 5.49 14.68
C ASN A 104 -32.44 5.40 14.93
N GLY A 105 -31.97 4.33 15.56
CA GLY A 105 -30.56 4.10 15.82
C GLY A 105 -29.81 3.72 14.55
N PHE A 106 -28.49 3.93 14.56
CA PHE A 106 -27.61 3.65 13.43
C PHE A 106 -27.86 2.25 12.82
N TYR A 107 -27.91 1.23 13.66
CA TYR A 107 -27.96 -0.16 13.18
C TYR A 107 -29.28 -0.50 12.49
N VAL A 108 -30.42 -0.07 13.03
CA VAL A 108 -31.73 -0.35 12.47
C VAL A 108 -31.97 0.44 11.18
N VAL A 109 -31.56 1.72 11.14
CA VAL A 109 -31.71 2.57 9.94
C VAL A 109 -30.95 1.96 8.77
N TYR A 110 -29.66 1.65 8.94
CA TYR A 110 -28.86 1.10 7.84
C TYR A 110 -29.24 -0.34 7.50
N ARG A 111 -29.63 -1.18 8.47
CA ARG A 111 -30.18 -2.52 8.19
C ARG A 111 -31.37 -2.44 7.23
N ASN A 112 -32.33 -1.56 7.52
CA ASN A 112 -33.50 -1.37 6.67
C ASN A 112 -33.15 -0.85 5.27
N VAL A 113 -32.12 0.00 5.15
CA VAL A 113 -31.62 0.50 3.85
C VAL A 113 -31.06 -0.65 3.02
N PHE A 114 -30.15 -1.45 3.60
CA PHE A 114 -29.53 -2.57 2.88
C PHE A 114 -30.54 -3.68 2.55
N GLU A 115 -31.51 -3.95 3.43
CA GLU A 115 -32.62 -4.87 3.14
C GLU A 115 -33.49 -4.38 1.98
N LYS A 116 -33.77 -3.07 1.89
CA LYS A 116 -34.49 -2.49 0.75
C LYS A 116 -33.69 -2.63 -0.54
N ILE A 117 -32.39 -2.34 -0.52
CA ILE A 117 -31.52 -2.51 -1.70
C ILE A 117 -31.48 -3.98 -2.13
N ALA A 118 -31.32 -4.90 -1.19
CA ALA A 118 -31.34 -6.33 -1.47
C ALA A 118 -32.68 -6.78 -2.07
N LYS A 119 -33.80 -6.25 -1.56
CA LYS A 119 -35.14 -6.54 -2.09
C LYS A 119 -35.34 -5.97 -3.50
N GLU A 120 -34.77 -4.82 -3.82
CA GLU A 120 -34.80 -4.29 -5.20
C GLU A 120 -34.06 -5.21 -6.17
N ASP A 121 -32.90 -5.74 -5.79
CA ASP A 121 -32.17 -6.65 -6.67
C ASP A 121 -32.84 -8.02 -6.77
N LEU A 122 -33.54 -8.47 -5.72
CA LEU A 122 -34.28 -9.74 -5.72
C LEU A 122 -35.28 -9.84 -6.88
N GLU A 123 -35.91 -8.72 -7.28
CA GLU A 123 -36.84 -8.70 -8.41
C GLU A 123 -36.16 -9.02 -9.76
N PHE A 124 -34.83 -8.90 -9.82
CA PHE A 124 -34.02 -9.14 -11.01
C PHE A 124 -33.06 -10.34 -10.87
N MET A 125 -33.13 -11.09 -9.77
CA MET A 125 -32.38 -12.33 -9.57
C MET A 125 -33.16 -13.52 -10.15
N GLU A 126 -32.46 -14.39 -10.89
CA GLU A 126 -33.06 -15.62 -11.45
C GLU A 126 -33.20 -16.71 -10.38
N ASP A 127 -32.25 -16.78 -9.43
CA ASP A 127 -32.20 -17.77 -8.36
C ASP A 127 -32.53 -17.15 -7.00
N LYS A 128 -33.64 -17.57 -6.38
CA LYS A 128 -34.05 -17.11 -5.04
C LYS A 128 -33.08 -17.52 -3.93
N ASP A 129 -32.28 -18.55 -4.16
CA ASP A 129 -31.25 -19.01 -3.22
C ASP A 129 -30.07 -18.03 -3.13
N GLU A 130 -29.83 -17.22 -4.18
CA GLU A 130 -28.80 -16.17 -4.18
C GLU A 130 -29.12 -15.05 -3.17
N PHE A 131 -30.42 -14.83 -2.88
CA PHE A 131 -30.87 -13.87 -1.88
C PHE A 131 -30.55 -14.30 -0.44
N CYS A 132 -30.64 -15.61 -0.15
CA CYS A 132 -30.32 -16.16 1.17
C CYS A 132 -28.82 -16.06 1.51
N GLN A 133 -27.97 -15.81 0.51
CA GLN A 133 -26.54 -15.62 0.68
C GLN A 133 -26.15 -14.17 1.02
N ILE A 134 -27.09 -13.21 0.94
CA ILE A 134 -26.84 -11.82 1.26
C ILE A 134 -26.65 -11.68 2.78
N PRO A 135 -25.47 -11.28 3.27
CA PRO A 135 -25.25 -11.15 4.70
C PRO A 135 -26.11 -10.02 5.28
N SER A 136 -26.67 -10.24 6.47
CA SER A 136 -27.38 -9.21 7.22
C SER A 136 -26.41 -8.23 7.89
N PHE A 137 -26.86 -7.00 8.15
CA PHE A 137 -26.06 -5.95 8.80
C PHE A 137 -25.75 -6.24 10.29
N GLY A 138 -26.54 -7.10 10.92
CA GLY A 138 -26.48 -7.37 12.35
C GLY A 138 -26.96 -6.20 13.21
N ASP A 139 -26.63 -6.25 14.50
CA ASP A 139 -26.99 -5.32 15.57
C ASP A 139 -25.75 -4.72 16.25
N SER A 140 -25.94 -3.89 17.28
CA SER A 140 -24.85 -3.24 18.00
C SER A 140 -23.83 -4.20 18.63
N LYS A 141 -24.23 -5.44 18.94
CA LYS A 141 -23.42 -6.44 19.64
C LYS A 141 -22.88 -7.56 18.74
N SER A 142 -23.18 -7.50 17.45
CA SER A 142 -22.77 -8.52 16.49
C SER A 142 -21.25 -8.60 16.38
N ASP A 143 -20.74 -9.83 16.29
CA ASP A 143 -19.32 -10.08 16.18
C ASP A 143 -18.74 -9.57 14.86
N TYR A 144 -17.52 -9.04 14.93
CA TYR A 144 -16.89 -8.44 13.76
C TYR A 144 -16.50 -9.49 12.73
N ASP A 145 -15.96 -10.63 13.13
CA ASP A 145 -15.39 -11.62 12.22
C ASP A 145 -16.49 -12.47 11.57
N GLU A 146 -17.56 -12.78 12.30
CA GLU A 146 -18.65 -13.63 11.80
C GLU A 146 -19.72 -12.88 11.00
N VAL A 147 -20.05 -11.64 11.40
CA VAL A 147 -21.20 -10.91 10.81
C VAL A 147 -20.75 -9.66 10.07
N VAL A 148 -20.02 -8.78 10.74
CA VAL A 148 -19.71 -7.44 10.22
C VAL A 148 -18.71 -7.50 9.06
N GLY A 149 -17.69 -8.34 9.16
CA GLY A 149 -16.66 -8.56 8.16
C GLY A 149 -17.22 -9.10 6.84
N PRO A 150 -17.93 -10.26 6.86
CA PRO A 150 -18.59 -10.80 5.69
C PRO A 150 -19.60 -9.85 5.06
N PHE A 151 -20.37 -9.13 5.89
CA PHE A 151 -21.27 -8.08 5.43
C PHE A 151 -20.53 -7.01 4.60
N TYR A 152 -19.51 -6.37 5.17
CA TYR A 152 -18.80 -5.33 4.45
C TYR A 152 -18.02 -5.87 3.24
N ALA A 153 -17.53 -7.11 3.27
CA ALA A 153 -16.88 -7.74 2.12
C ALA A 153 -17.84 -7.89 0.93
N TYR A 154 -19.06 -8.38 1.19
CA TYR A 154 -20.11 -8.50 0.17
C TYR A 154 -20.52 -7.12 -0.37
N TRP A 155 -20.86 -6.18 0.52
CA TRP A 155 -21.41 -4.90 0.10
C TRP A 155 -20.38 -3.93 -0.51
N MET A 156 -19.09 -4.05 -0.17
CA MET A 156 -18.02 -3.31 -0.86
C MET A 156 -17.79 -3.80 -2.29
N SER A 157 -18.08 -5.08 -2.56
CA SER A 157 -18.01 -5.67 -3.90
C SER A 157 -19.36 -5.69 -4.63
N TYR A 158 -20.36 -5.00 -4.08
CA TYR A 158 -21.73 -4.98 -4.58
C TYR A 158 -21.84 -4.69 -6.07
N SER A 159 -22.74 -5.40 -6.75
CA SER A 159 -23.10 -5.16 -8.14
C SER A 159 -24.60 -5.34 -8.35
N THR A 160 -25.27 -4.30 -8.86
CA THR A 160 -26.70 -4.35 -9.11
C THR A 160 -27.07 -5.41 -10.13
N LYS A 161 -28.17 -6.13 -9.85
CA LYS A 161 -28.73 -7.15 -10.73
C LYS A 161 -29.69 -6.56 -11.77
N LYS A 162 -30.07 -5.29 -11.61
CA LYS A 162 -30.91 -4.55 -12.55
C LYS A 162 -30.34 -4.58 -13.98
N SER A 163 -31.22 -4.80 -14.95
CA SER A 163 -30.85 -4.94 -16.36
C SER A 163 -30.58 -3.59 -17.04
N TYR A 164 -31.29 -2.52 -16.62
CA TYR A 164 -31.30 -1.17 -17.20
C TYR A 164 -31.67 -1.12 -18.68
N VAL A 165 -32.36 -2.15 -19.19
CA VAL A 165 -32.79 -2.20 -20.60
C VAL A 165 -33.75 -1.07 -20.95
N TRP A 166 -34.53 -0.56 -19.99
CA TRP A 166 -35.44 0.57 -20.19
C TRP A 166 -34.72 1.91 -20.45
N LEU A 167 -33.41 2.00 -20.19
CA LEU A 167 -32.60 3.17 -20.53
C LEU A 167 -32.07 3.14 -21.98
N ASP A 168 -32.34 2.07 -22.74
CA ASP A 168 -31.91 1.94 -24.12
C ASP A 168 -32.60 2.98 -25.02
N PRO A 169 -31.89 3.99 -25.56
CA PRO A 169 -32.50 5.03 -26.39
C PRO A 169 -32.90 4.54 -27.79
N TYR A 170 -32.25 3.47 -28.27
CA TYR A 170 -32.50 2.90 -29.60
C TYR A 170 -33.15 1.53 -29.46
N ASN A 171 -34.28 1.32 -30.13
CA ASN A 171 -34.87 0.00 -30.26
C ASN A 171 -34.12 -0.79 -31.34
N LEU A 172 -33.47 -1.89 -30.95
CA LEU A 172 -32.65 -2.70 -31.85
C LEU A 172 -33.48 -3.41 -32.93
N SER A 173 -34.76 -3.68 -32.66
CA SER A 173 -35.66 -4.38 -33.59
C SER A 173 -36.04 -3.53 -34.81
N ASP A 174 -36.00 -2.21 -34.69
CA ASP A 174 -36.43 -1.29 -35.75
C ASP A 174 -35.31 -1.03 -36.80
N ILE A 175 -34.07 -1.48 -36.51
CA ILE A 175 -32.89 -1.16 -37.31
C ILE A 175 -32.57 -2.29 -38.29
N ARG A 176 -32.85 -2.06 -39.58
CA ARG A 176 -32.56 -3.01 -40.66
C ARG A 176 -31.09 -3.03 -41.07
N ASP A 177 -30.42 -1.88 -40.99
CA ASP A 177 -29.03 -1.75 -41.42
C ASP A 177 -28.05 -2.30 -40.38
N ARG A 178 -27.30 -3.34 -40.74
CA ARG A 178 -26.34 -4.02 -39.86
C ARG A 178 -25.29 -3.09 -39.23
N LYS A 179 -24.81 -2.09 -39.98
CA LYS A 179 -23.81 -1.13 -39.46
C LYS A 179 -24.42 -0.20 -38.41
N ILE A 180 -25.64 0.27 -38.66
CA ILE A 180 -26.38 1.14 -37.75
C ILE A 180 -26.77 0.34 -36.50
N PHE A 181 -27.18 -0.92 -36.66
CA PHE A 181 -27.50 -1.83 -35.57
C PHE A 181 -26.34 -1.97 -34.59
N LYS A 182 -25.13 -2.28 -35.10
CA LYS A 182 -23.94 -2.42 -34.25
C LYS A 182 -23.58 -1.15 -33.48
N ILE A 183 -23.77 0.02 -34.09
CA ILE A 183 -23.51 1.30 -33.43
C ILE A 183 -24.56 1.55 -32.34
N ALA A 184 -25.84 1.32 -32.63
CA ALA A 184 -26.94 1.46 -31.69
C ALA A 184 -26.80 0.50 -30.50
N GLU A 185 -26.50 -0.78 -30.75
CA GLU A 185 -26.23 -1.79 -29.72
C GLU A 185 -25.06 -1.38 -28.82
N LYS A 186 -23.97 -0.87 -29.41
CA LYS A 186 -22.82 -0.37 -28.65
C LYS A 186 -23.20 0.84 -27.80
N LYS A 187 -24.01 1.77 -28.31
CA LYS A 187 -24.50 2.94 -27.55
C LYS A 187 -25.40 2.52 -26.40
N ASN A 188 -26.38 1.65 -26.65
CA ASN A 188 -27.25 1.10 -25.61
C ASN A 188 -26.44 0.38 -24.53
N LYS A 189 -25.51 -0.51 -24.92
CA LYS A 189 -24.61 -1.19 -23.98
C LYS A 189 -23.81 -0.20 -23.14
N LYS A 190 -23.29 0.87 -23.74
CA LYS A 190 -22.56 1.92 -23.02
C LYS A 190 -23.44 2.64 -22.00
N ILE A 191 -24.69 2.95 -22.36
CA ILE A 191 -25.66 3.60 -21.46
C ILE A 191 -26.02 2.68 -20.29
N ARG A 192 -26.33 1.41 -20.56
CA ARG A 192 -26.59 0.43 -19.48
C ARG A 192 -25.39 0.23 -18.56
N GLN A 193 -24.18 0.12 -19.13
CA GLN A 193 -22.95 -0.01 -18.34
C GLN A 193 -22.69 1.22 -17.49
N GLN A 194 -22.95 2.43 -18.01
CA GLN A 194 -22.83 3.67 -17.27
C GLN A 194 -23.82 3.73 -16.11
N ALA A 195 -25.11 3.45 -16.35
CA ALA A 195 -26.13 3.45 -15.29
C ALA A 195 -25.86 2.39 -14.21
N LYS A 196 -25.43 1.18 -14.60
CA LYS A 196 -24.99 0.14 -13.65
C LYS A 196 -23.80 0.61 -12.83
N LYS A 197 -22.83 1.27 -13.47
CA LYS A 197 -21.66 1.80 -12.78
C LYS A 197 -22.05 2.87 -11.76
N GLU A 198 -22.90 3.82 -12.15
CA GLU A 198 -23.40 4.88 -11.28
C GLU A 198 -24.11 4.30 -10.03
N ARG A 199 -25.06 3.38 -10.22
CA ARG A 199 -25.73 2.71 -9.08
C ARG A 199 -24.78 1.93 -8.20
N ASN A 200 -23.81 1.22 -8.78
CA ASN A 200 -22.81 0.49 -8.01
C ASN A 200 -21.93 1.43 -7.20
N ASP A 201 -21.49 2.53 -7.81
CA ASP A 201 -20.66 3.53 -7.15
C ASP A 201 -21.45 4.22 -6.02
N GLU A 202 -22.73 4.55 -6.21
CA GLU A 202 -23.61 5.06 -5.15
C GLU A 202 -23.65 4.14 -3.92
N ILE A 203 -23.95 2.85 -4.14
CA ILE A 203 -24.11 1.88 -3.05
C ILE A 203 -22.76 1.60 -2.39
N ARG A 204 -21.68 1.41 -3.16
CA ARG A 204 -20.34 1.19 -2.58
C ARG A 204 -19.85 2.41 -1.80
N ASN A 205 -20.14 3.62 -2.27
CA ASN A 205 -19.82 4.84 -1.53
C ASN A 205 -20.64 4.94 -0.23
N LEU A 206 -21.92 4.50 -0.23
CA LEU A 206 -22.70 4.41 1.00
C LEU A 206 -22.05 3.42 1.97
N VAL A 207 -21.67 2.25 1.47
CA VAL A 207 -21.05 1.21 2.30
C VAL A 207 -19.75 1.71 2.91
N ALA A 208 -18.92 2.42 2.13
CA ALA A 208 -17.71 3.07 2.64
C ALA A 208 -18.03 4.14 3.70
N PHE A 209 -19.06 4.97 3.46
CA PHE A 209 -19.54 5.99 4.39
C PHE A 209 -19.99 5.39 5.74
N VAL A 210 -20.77 4.30 5.69
CA VAL A 210 -21.27 3.57 6.86
C VAL A 210 -20.12 2.86 7.58
N LYS A 211 -19.24 2.17 6.85
CA LYS A 211 -18.09 1.44 7.40
C LYS A 211 -17.16 2.35 8.22
N LYS A 212 -16.91 3.57 7.75
CA LYS A 212 -16.09 4.56 8.45
C LYS A 212 -16.70 5.01 9.78
N ARG A 213 -18.02 4.98 9.89
CA ARG A 213 -18.80 5.48 11.05
C ARG A 213 -19.28 4.39 12.00
N ASP A 214 -19.28 3.14 11.57
CA ASP A 214 -19.67 2.00 12.39
C ASP A 214 -18.70 1.80 13.57
N LYS A 215 -19.24 1.82 14.79
CA LYS A 215 -18.44 1.67 16.02
C LYS A 215 -17.75 0.32 16.11
N ARG A 216 -18.38 -0.75 15.63
CA ARG A 216 -17.82 -2.11 15.63
C ARG A 216 -16.56 -2.17 14.77
N VAL A 217 -16.60 -1.50 13.62
CA VAL A 217 -15.46 -1.39 12.70
C VAL A 217 -14.36 -0.50 13.28
N GLN A 218 -14.72 0.63 13.89
CA GLN A 218 -13.76 1.53 14.53
C GLN A 218 -12.99 0.86 15.67
N GLU A 219 -13.68 0.07 16.50
CA GLU A 219 -13.08 -0.68 17.61
C GLU A 219 -12.15 -1.77 17.09
N HIS A 220 -12.58 -2.52 16.09
CA HIS A 220 -11.73 -3.55 15.47
C HIS A 220 -10.49 -2.94 14.80
N ALA A 221 -10.64 -1.82 14.07
CA ALA A 221 -9.52 -1.12 13.46
C ALA A 221 -8.52 -0.61 14.50
N LYS A 222 -8.99 -0.07 15.63
CA LYS A 222 -8.13 0.33 16.76
C LYS A 222 -7.38 -0.87 17.35
N LYS A 223 -8.06 -2.01 17.52
CA LYS A 223 -7.45 -3.25 18.03
C LYS A 223 -6.35 -3.76 17.09
N ILE A 224 -6.60 -3.74 15.78
CA ILE A 224 -5.57 -4.07 14.77
C ILE A 224 -4.40 -3.10 14.86
N GLN A 225 -4.65 -1.79 14.88
CA GLN A 225 -3.58 -0.79 14.96
C GLN A 225 -2.73 -0.93 16.24
N ALA A 226 -3.37 -1.21 17.38
CA ALA A 226 -2.67 -1.47 18.63
C ALA A 226 -1.76 -2.70 18.52
N LYS A 227 -2.25 -3.79 17.90
CA LYS A 227 -1.46 -5.01 17.67
C LYS A 227 -0.28 -4.78 16.72
N ILE A 228 -0.47 -3.97 15.67
CA ILE A 228 0.60 -3.58 14.75
C ILE A 228 1.68 -2.77 15.48
N LEU A 229 1.27 -1.80 16.31
CA LEU A 229 2.19 -0.97 17.09
C LEU A 229 2.96 -1.81 18.13
N GLU A 230 2.28 -2.73 18.81
CA GLU A 230 2.90 -3.65 19.76
C GLU A 230 3.95 -4.52 19.07
N ASN A 231 3.63 -5.10 17.91
CA ASN A 231 4.59 -5.88 17.13
C ASN A 231 5.78 -5.03 16.71
N ARG A 232 5.56 -3.80 16.23
CA ARG A 232 6.65 -2.85 15.88
C ARG A 232 7.57 -2.59 17.07
N GLN A 233 7.02 -2.34 18.25
CA GLN A 233 7.80 -2.13 19.47
C GLN A 233 8.63 -3.37 19.85
N LYS A 234 8.04 -4.58 19.73
CA LYS A 234 8.77 -5.83 19.96
C LYS A 234 9.95 -5.99 19.00
N TYR A 235 9.74 -5.73 17.71
CA TYR A 235 10.82 -5.78 16.72
C TYR A 235 11.93 -4.77 17.01
N GLU A 236 11.57 -3.54 17.39
CA GLU A 236 12.55 -2.50 17.74
C GLU A 236 13.36 -2.88 19.00
N GLN A 237 12.70 -3.46 20.02
CA GLN A 237 13.38 -3.95 21.23
C GLN A 237 14.34 -5.10 20.91
N ILE A 238 13.93 -6.05 20.08
CA ILE A 238 14.79 -7.16 19.64
C ILE A 238 15.99 -6.61 18.85
N SER A 239 15.78 -5.65 17.96
CA SER A 239 16.88 -5.02 17.19
C SER A 239 17.87 -4.30 18.12
N LYS A 240 17.37 -3.53 19.10
CA LYS A 240 18.20 -2.86 20.11
C LYS A 240 18.99 -3.85 20.97
N GLN A 241 18.38 -4.95 21.40
CA GLN A 241 19.06 -6.00 22.15
C GLN A 241 20.18 -6.65 21.32
N LYS A 242 19.92 -7.02 20.07
CA LYS A 242 20.94 -7.58 19.17
C LYS A 242 22.11 -6.62 18.95
N ARG A 243 21.85 -5.32 18.78
CA ARG A 243 22.92 -4.30 18.65
C ARG A 243 23.76 -4.21 19.92
N LEU A 244 23.12 -4.21 21.10
CA LEU A 244 23.82 -4.18 22.37
C LEU A 244 24.65 -5.45 22.62
N GLU A 245 24.11 -6.62 22.26
CA GLU A 245 24.82 -7.90 22.37
C GLU A 245 26.03 -7.97 21.44
N ARG A 246 25.90 -7.53 20.18
CA ARG A 246 27.04 -7.39 19.26
C ARG A 246 28.10 -6.46 19.80
N LYS A 247 27.70 -5.31 20.35
CA LYS A 247 28.63 -4.35 20.97
C LYS A 247 29.35 -4.97 22.16
N LYS A 248 28.63 -5.65 23.06
CA LYS A 248 29.25 -6.36 24.19
C LYS A 248 30.24 -7.43 23.73
N LEU A 249 29.86 -8.24 22.74
CA LEU A 249 30.75 -9.26 22.19
C LEU A 249 32.02 -8.64 21.60
N HIS A 250 31.89 -7.50 20.92
CA HIS A 250 33.03 -6.74 20.43
C HIS A 250 33.90 -6.20 21.59
N ASP A 251 33.30 -5.54 22.58
CA ASP A 251 33.99 -5.02 23.75
C ASP A 251 34.73 -6.16 24.50
N ASP A 252 34.07 -7.31 24.73
CA ASP A 252 34.65 -8.50 25.36
C ASP A 252 35.83 -9.08 24.55
N HIS A 253 35.70 -9.13 23.21
CA HIS A 253 36.78 -9.56 22.32
C HIS A 253 37.99 -8.63 22.43
N THR A 254 37.77 -7.31 22.35
CA THR A 254 38.85 -6.32 22.49
C THR A 254 39.53 -6.40 23.86
N GLN A 255 38.77 -6.59 24.94
CA GLN A 255 39.33 -6.76 26.28
C GLN A 255 40.18 -8.04 26.40
N ALA A 256 39.72 -9.14 25.79
CA ALA A 256 40.47 -10.39 25.75
C ALA A 256 41.79 -10.25 24.94
N GLU A 257 41.81 -9.43 23.89
CA GLU A 257 43.05 -9.12 23.17
C GLU A 257 44.01 -8.28 24.04
N TRP A 258 43.51 -7.22 24.69
CA TRP A 258 44.33 -6.37 25.56
C TRP A 258 44.99 -7.16 26.70
N THR A 259 44.24 -8.04 27.36
CA THR A 259 44.79 -8.89 28.43
C THR A 259 45.86 -9.87 27.92
N LYS A 260 45.76 -10.38 26.69
CA LYS A 260 46.83 -11.19 26.08
C LYS A 260 48.09 -10.36 25.84
N PHE A 261 47.95 -9.14 25.33
CA PHE A 261 49.09 -8.24 25.14
C PHE A 261 49.76 -7.87 26.46
N ASP A 262 48.98 -7.58 27.51
CA ASP A 262 49.51 -7.30 28.85
C ASP A 262 50.29 -8.49 29.43
N ASN A 263 49.81 -9.72 29.26
CA ASN A 263 50.53 -10.91 29.70
C ASN A 263 51.88 -11.06 28.97
N VAL A 264 51.90 -10.89 27.64
CA VAL A 264 53.15 -10.94 26.86
C VAL A 264 54.13 -9.85 27.29
N LYS A 265 53.63 -8.64 27.58
CA LYS A 265 54.46 -7.55 28.09
C LYS A 265 55.08 -7.89 29.45
N SER A 266 54.29 -8.44 30.36
CA SER A 266 54.79 -8.89 31.67
C SER A 266 55.85 -9.99 31.54
N GLU A 267 55.67 -10.93 30.62
CA GLU A 267 56.67 -11.98 30.35
C GLU A 267 57.98 -11.38 29.81
N LEU A 268 57.90 -10.39 28.91
CA LEU A 268 59.08 -9.69 28.38
C LEU A 268 59.84 -8.93 29.48
N GLU A 269 59.13 -8.18 30.33
CA GLU A 269 59.75 -7.46 31.46
C GLU A 269 60.43 -8.42 32.45
N GLU A 270 59.91 -9.64 32.62
CA GLU A 270 60.51 -10.66 33.46
C GLU A 270 61.76 -11.27 32.82
N ILE A 271 61.77 -11.45 31.50
CA ILE A 271 62.94 -11.88 30.73
C ILE A 271 64.04 -10.81 30.76
N GLU A 272 63.69 -9.55 30.53
CA GLU A 272 64.62 -8.41 30.61
C GLU A 272 65.27 -8.32 31.99
N ARG A 273 64.48 -8.49 33.06
CA ARG A 273 65.00 -8.51 34.43
C ARG A 273 65.95 -9.68 34.70
N ARG A 274 65.61 -10.90 34.23
CA ARG A 274 66.51 -12.06 34.34
C ARG A 274 67.82 -11.83 33.59
N LEU A 275 67.76 -11.24 32.40
CA LEU A 275 68.95 -10.89 31.61
C LEU A 275 69.81 -9.85 32.33
N ALA A 276 69.20 -8.80 32.89
CA ALA A 276 69.89 -7.79 33.68
C ALA A 276 70.57 -8.38 34.94
N GLU A 277 69.90 -9.32 35.61
CA GLU A 277 70.44 -10.01 36.79
C GLU A 277 71.56 -11.02 36.43
N GLN A 278 71.47 -11.66 35.26
CA GLN A 278 72.47 -12.63 34.79
C GLN A 278 73.74 -11.97 34.22
N PHE A 279 73.61 -10.79 33.60
CA PHE A 279 74.73 -10.12 32.93
C PHE A 279 75.24 -8.86 33.64
N GLY A 280 74.59 -8.41 34.71
CA GLY A 280 75.07 -7.33 35.56
C GLY A 280 74.96 -5.95 34.89
N GLU A 281 74.47 -5.00 35.66
CA GLU A 281 74.32 -3.58 35.34
C GLU A 281 75.70 -2.91 35.10
N GLN A 282 76.37 -3.18 33.97
CA GLN A 282 77.59 -2.46 33.56
C GLN A 282 77.90 -2.58 32.06
N LEU A 283 77.29 -1.69 31.28
CA LEU A 283 77.86 -1.15 30.04
C LEU A 283 77.75 0.39 30.18
N SER A 284 78.73 1.05 30.79
CA SER A 284 80.02 1.45 30.20
C SER A 284 79.84 2.36 28.98
N ASP A 285 79.67 3.63 29.29
CA ASP A 285 80.19 4.80 28.57
C ASP A 285 81.49 4.47 27.80
N SER A 286 81.45 4.53 26.47
CA SER A 286 82.62 4.48 25.58
C SER A 286 82.24 5.11 24.25
N GLU A 287 82.74 6.33 24.07
CA GLU A 287 82.62 7.16 22.88
C GLU A 287 83.41 6.60 21.68
N GLU A 288 82.88 6.95 20.50
CA GLU A 288 83.56 7.08 19.20
C GLU A 288 84.03 5.81 18.48
N ASP A 289 83.11 5.22 17.71
CA ASP A 289 83.40 5.01 16.29
C ASP A 289 82.25 5.57 15.43
N GLN A 290 82.66 6.49 14.56
CA GLN A 290 81.86 7.39 13.76
C GLN A 290 81.62 6.73 12.40
N GLU A 291 80.51 6.02 12.23
CA GLU A 291 79.97 5.64 10.93
C GLU A 291 78.45 5.90 10.87
N ASP A 292 78.12 7.03 10.24
CA ASP A 292 76.90 7.35 9.49
C ASP A 292 75.53 7.22 10.20
N SER A 293 75.21 8.30 10.91
CA SER A 293 73.86 8.76 11.22
C SER A 293 73.08 9.20 9.98
N GLU A 294 72.45 8.30 9.22
CA GLU A 294 71.51 8.68 8.17
C GLU A 294 70.38 7.64 7.96
N ASP A 295 69.41 7.51 8.86
CA ASP A 295 68.13 6.87 8.49
C ASP A 295 66.89 7.26 9.34
N GLU A 296 66.91 8.40 10.04
CA GLU A 296 65.73 8.90 10.78
C GLU A 296 64.67 9.63 9.91
N ASN A 297 64.87 9.76 8.59
CA ASN A 297 63.94 10.50 7.71
C ASN A 297 63.47 9.70 6.48
N SER A 298 63.18 8.42 6.67
CA SER A 298 62.51 7.58 5.67
C SER A 298 61.02 7.93 5.58
N LEU A 299 60.64 8.74 4.58
CA LEU A 299 59.26 9.18 4.35
C LEU A 299 58.43 8.10 3.66
N TYR A 300 57.33 7.64 4.27
CA TYR A 300 56.52 6.52 3.78
C TYR A 300 55.17 6.94 3.17
N CYS A 301 54.79 6.29 2.08
CA CYS A 301 53.53 6.48 1.37
C CYS A 301 52.59 5.29 1.58
N VAL A 302 51.46 5.50 2.25
CA VAL A 302 50.45 4.47 2.59
C VAL A 302 49.73 3.92 1.35
N ALA A 303 49.42 4.77 0.36
CA ALA A 303 48.68 4.35 -0.84
C ALA A 303 49.50 3.45 -1.79
N CYS A 304 50.83 3.52 -1.71
CA CYS A 304 51.72 2.78 -2.60
C CYS A 304 52.68 1.84 -1.89
N ASN A 305 52.68 1.81 -0.55
CA ASN A 305 53.59 1.06 0.30
C ASN A 305 55.07 1.24 -0.08
N LYS A 306 55.53 2.49 -0.20
CA LYS A 306 56.92 2.83 -0.59
C LYS A 306 57.54 3.82 0.37
N ILE A 307 58.82 3.58 0.68
CA ILE A 307 59.66 4.44 1.52
C ILE A 307 60.57 5.27 0.62
N PHE A 308 60.69 6.57 0.92
CA PHE A 308 61.48 7.53 0.17
C PHE A 308 62.47 8.24 1.08
N LYS A 309 63.72 8.32 0.62
CA LYS A 309 64.82 8.94 1.37
C LYS A 309 64.81 10.47 1.38
N THR A 310 64.02 11.11 0.50
CA THR A 310 63.95 12.57 0.41
C THR A 310 62.53 13.09 0.19
N PRO A 311 62.16 14.25 0.75
CA PRO A 311 60.80 14.80 0.63
C PRO A 311 60.44 15.20 -0.80
N LYS A 312 61.41 15.65 -1.62
CA LYS A 312 61.17 15.94 -3.04
C LYS A 312 60.85 14.68 -3.85
N ALA A 313 61.45 13.53 -3.51
CA ALA A 313 61.13 12.27 -4.17
C ALA A 313 59.72 11.79 -3.81
N LEU A 314 59.29 11.96 -2.55
CA LEU A 314 57.92 11.69 -2.13
C LEU A 314 56.92 12.62 -2.86
N GLN A 315 57.17 13.92 -2.93
CA GLN A 315 56.27 14.86 -3.64
C GLN A 315 56.13 14.55 -5.13
N ASN A 316 57.22 14.16 -5.80
CA ASN A 316 57.16 13.72 -7.20
C ASN A 316 56.41 12.39 -7.35
N HIS A 317 56.53 11.50 -6.36
CA HIS A 317 55.74 10.27 -6.31
C HIS A 317 54.24 10.57 -6.10
N GLU A 318 53.88 11.49 -5.21
CA GLU A 318 52.51 11.95 -4.96
C GLU A 318 51.89 12.62 -6.19
N ALA A 319 52.69 13.33 -6.99
CA ALA A 319 52.27 13.91 -8.25
C ALA A 319 52.10 12.89 -9.38
N SER A 320 52.68 11.68 -9.24
CA SER A 320 52.65 10.63 -10.26
C SER A 320 51.24 10.10 -10.49
N LYS A 321 50.91 9.82 -11.75
CA LYS A 321 49.61 9.27 -12.16
C LYS A 321 49.30 7.96 -11.43
N LYS A 322 50.30 7.09 -11.23
CA LYS A 322 50.14 5.81 -10.51
C LYS A 322 49.80 5.98 -9.03
N HIS A 323 50.34 7.00 -8.38
CA HIS A 323 50.01 7.26 -6.97
C HIS A 323 48.59 7.80 -6.84
N LYS A 324 48.18 8.70 -7.73
CA LYS A 324 46.81 9.24 -7.77
C LYS A 324 45.77 8.15 -8.07
N GLU A 325 46.07 7.22 -8.97
CA GLU A 325 45.24 6.04 -9.25
C GLU A 325 45.13 5.16 -8.00
N ASN A 326 46.24 4.88 -7.31
CA ASN A 326 46.21 4.11 -6.07
C ASN A 326 45.46 4.82 -4.93
N LEU A 327 45.58 6.15 -4.80
CA LEU A 327 44.81 6.92 -3.84
C LEU A 327 43.31 6.91 -4.14
N GLN A 328 42.92 6.95 -5.43
CA GLN A 328 41.52 6.82 -5.83
C GLN A 328 40.97 5.45 -5.48
N ILE A 329 41.72 4.38 -5.76
CA ILE A 329 41.34 3.02 -5.35
C ILE A 329 41.15 2.95 -3.83
N LEU A 330 42.10 3.51 -3.07
CA LEU A 330 42.02 3.50 -1.61
C LEU A 330 40.81 4.31 -1.08
N GLN A 331 40.48 5.43 -1.72
CA GLN A 331 39.29 6.22 -1.38
C GLN A 331 37.99 5.51 -1.74
N GLU A 332 37.94 4.86 -2.92
CA GLU A 332 36.80 4.07 -3.38
C GLU A 332 36.54 2.89 -2.43
N THR A 333 37.60 2.18 -2.00
CA THR A 333 37.45 1.11 -1.01
C THR A 333 36.94 1.59 0.35
N MET A 334 37.35 2.79 0.81
CA MET A 334 36.83 3.33 2.07
C MET A 334 35.37 3.79 1.95
N LEU A 335 34.99 4.36 0.80
CA LEU A 335 33.62 4.76 0.50
C LEU A 335 32.69 3.55 0.35
N ASP A 336 33.17 2.47 -0.25
CA ASP A 336 32.44 1.21 -0.35
C ASP A 336 32.25 0.57 1.04
N GLU A 337 33.28 0.58 1.90
CA GLU A 337 33.14 0.14 3.30
C GLU A 337 32.16 1.00 4.11
N GLU A 338 32.16 2.33 3.93
CA GLU A 338 31.15 3.22 4.54
C GLU A 338 29.75 2.97 3.98
N ASN A 339 29.63 2.72 2.67
CA ASN A 339 28.37 2.39 2.03
C ASN A 339 27.84 1.03 2.49
N ASP A 340 28.66 0.00 2.65
CA ASP A 340 28.25 -1.30 3.22
C ASP A 340 27.75 -1.16 4.69
N ILE A 341 28.36 -0.25 5.46
CA ILE A 341 27.90 0.11 6.80
C ILE A 341 26.56 0.88 6.75
N SER A 342 26.30 1.62 5.68
CA SER A 342 25.03 2.32 5.45
C SER A 342 23.93 1.42 4.86
N GLU A 343 24.25 0.50 3.93
CA GLU A 343 23.32 -0.45 3.32
C GLU A 343 22.90 -1.51 4.31
N SER A 344 23.78 -1.94 5.23
CA SER A 344 23.36 -2.76 6.39
C SER A 344 22.40 -2.03 7.35
N SER A 345 22.24 -0.71 7.21
CA SER A 345 21.23 0.11 7.91
C SER A 345 19.97 0.36 7.07
N GLU A 346 20.06 0.40 5.73
CA GLU A 346 18.94 0.70 4.81
C GLU A 346 18.26 -0.55 4.20
N GLU A 347 18.94 -1.70 4.10
CA GLU A 347 18.36 -2.97 3.61
C GLU A 347 17.31 -3.55 4.56
N GLN A 348 17.14 -3.01 5.77
CA GLN A 348 16.00 -3.34 6.65
C GLN A 348 14.79 -2.41 6.50
N GLU A 349 14.89 -1.32 5.72
CA GLU A 349 13.77 -0.39 5.52
C GLU A 349 13.05 -0.55 4.17
N ASN A 350 13.70 -1.12 3.14
CA ASN A 350 13.10 -1.21 1.80
C ASN A 350 12.40 -2.55 1.46
N ASP A 351 12.46 -3.57 2.32
CA ASP A 351 11.88 -4.90 2.04
C ASP A 351 10.41 -5.05 2.47
N ILE A 352 9.68 -3.95 2.65
CA ILE A 352 8.23 -3.97 2.97
C ILE A 352 7.37 -3.24 1.92
N SER A 353 7.96 -2.60 0.90
CA SER A 353 7.17 -1.79 -0.06
C SER A 353 6.77 -2.46 -1.37
N GLU A 354 7.13 -3.71 -1.68
CA GLU A 354 6.82 -4.28 -3.00
C GLU A 354 6.40 -5.76 -3.00
N THR A 355 5.39 -6.16 -2.22
CA THR A 355 4.66 -7.43 -2.48
C THR A 355 3.15 -7.36 -2.15
N LEU A 356 2.39 -6.55 -2.88
CA LEU A 356 0.96 -6.79 -3.10
C LEU A 356 0.58 -6.37 -4.53
N GLU A 357 0.78 -7.27 -5.50
CA GLU A 357 -0.13 -7.53 -6.65
C GLU A 357 0.59 -8.36 -7.74
N LYS A 358 0.33 -9.68 -7.78
CA LYS A 358 -0.13 -10.44 -8.95
C LYS A 358 -0.09 -11.97 -8.71
N ASN A 359 -1.18 -12.62 -9.09
CA ASN A 359 -1.41 -14.07 -9.08
C ASN A 359 -0.47 -14.85 -10.04
N PRO A 360 -0.32 -16.18 -9.87
CA PRO A 360 0.88 -16.94 -10.23
C PRO A 360 0.83 -17.56 -11.65
N PRO A 361 1.98 -18.02 -12.16
CA PRO A 361 2.02 -19.22 -12.97
C PRO A 361 2.92 -20.31 -12.37
N GLN A 362 2.39 -21.53 -12.43
CA GLN A 362 3.07 -22.79 -12.16
C GLN A 362 4.36 -22.93 -13.00
N GLU A 363 5.44 -23.45 -12.41
CA GLU A 363 6.19 -24.58 -12.97
C GLU A 363 7.25 -25.13 -12.00
N VAL A 364 7.43 -26.45 -12.12
CA VAL A 364 8.12 -27.38 -11.25
C VAL A 364 9.59 -27.51 -11.65
N ILE A 365 10.56 -27.33 -10.75
CA ILE A 365 11.87 -28.04 -10.84
C ILE A 365 12.42 -28.37 -9.44
N LYS A 366 12.36 -29.67 -9.15
CA LYS A 366 13.37 -30.59 -8.58
C LYS A 366 14.33 -30.05 -7.51
N GLY A 367 14.21 -30.66 -6.34
CA GLY A 367 15.17 -30.52 -5.24
C GLY A 367 16.46 -31.29 -5.45
N ASP A 368 17.38 -30.99 -4.54
CA ASP A 368 18.45 -31.88 -4.11
C ASP A 368 18.61 -31.74 -2.60
N ASN A 369 18.85 -32.90 -1.98
CA ASN A 369 18.81 -33.20 -0.55
C ASN A 369 19.91 -32.48 0.25
N HIS A 370 19.59 -32.05 1.48
CA HIS A 370 20.38 -32.47 2.64
C HIS A 370 19.57 -32.45 3.95
N SER A 371 19.92 -33.40 4.80
CA SER A 371 19.18 -34.06 5.89
C SER A 371 18.80 -33.21 7.11
N ASP A 372 17.56 -33.42 7.57
CA ASP A 372 17.07 -33.10 8.91
C ASP A 372 17.33 -34.26 9.89
N TYR A 373 17.63 -33.92 11.15
CA TYR A 373 17.86 -34.84 12.26
C TYR A 373 16.78 -34.62 13.32
N LEU A 374 15.70 -35.42 13.32
CA LEU A 374 14.79 -35.53 14.47
C LEU A 374 14.21 -36.96 14.59
N ILE A 375 14.75 -37.66 15.59
CA ILE A 375 14.09 -38.46 16.65
C ILE A 375 12.81 -39.24 16.28
N SER A 376 12.96 -40.57 16.40
CA SER A 376 11.96 -41.64 16.39
C SER A 376 10.91 -41.53 17.51
N ASP A 377 9.67 -41.90 17.23
CA ASP A 377 8.99 -43.05 17.86
C ASP A 377 7.50 -43.14 17.44
N LYS A 378 7.13 -44.18 16.69
CA LYS A 378 6.16 -45.22 17.11
C LYS A 378 5.73 -46.15 15.97
N GLU A 379 5.65 -47.41 16.36
CA GLU A 379 5.33 -48.62 15.61
C GLU A 379 3.86 -48.72 15.16
N GLY A 380 3.59 -49.50 14.11
CA GLY A 380 2.22 -49.86 13.70
C GLY A 380 2.08 -50.60 12.36
N ILE A 381 2.56 -51.84 12.33
CA ILE A 381 2.21 -53.01 11.48
C ILE A 381 1.01 -52.86 10.49
N HIS A 382 1.23 -53.06 9.17
CA HIS A 382 0.69 -54.19 8.38
C HIS A 382 0.73 -54.00 6.84
N ASN A 383 1.30 -55.02 6.21
CA ASN A 383 0.93 -55.69 4.96
C ASN A 383 0.94 -54.95 3.61
N ALA A 384 1.86 -55.44 2.79
CA ALA A 384 1.95 -55.29 1.35
C ALA A 384 0.85 -56.08 0.62
N SER A 385 0.47 -55.59 -0.56
CA SER A 385 0.11 -56.44 -1.69
C SER A 385 0.33 -55.72 -3.02
N ASP A 386 1.07 -56.42 -3.89
CA ASP A 386 1.04 -56.44 -5.35
C ASP A 386 1.46 -55.21 -6.18
N SER A 387 2.56 -55.35 -6.94
CA SER A 387 2.66 -55.92 -8.31
C SER A 387 2.28 -54.87 -9.37
N SER A 388 2.93 -54.68 -10.51
CA SER A 388 3.99 -55.39 -11.23
C SER A 388 4.34 -54.55 -12.48
N PHE A 389 5.58 -54.69 -13.00
CA PHE A 389 5.94 -54.74 -14.44
C PHE A 389 5.67 -53.50 -15.37
N SER A 390 6.47 -53.11 -16.37
CA SER A 390 7.86 -53.31 -16.81
C SER A 390 8.21 -52.23 -17.84
N THR A 391 9.52 -51.97 -18.00
CA THR A 391 10.29 -51.75 -19.24
C THR A 391 9.56 -51.33 -20.54
N THR A 392 10.00 -50.31 -21.28
CA THR A 392 11.21 -50.38 -22.12
C THR A 392 11.53 -49.01 -22.75
N GLU A 393 12.82 -48.72 -22.81
CA GLU A 393 13.49 -47.68 -23.60
C GLU A 393 13.31 -47.95 -25.12
N THR A 394 13.36 -46.99 -26.05
CA THR A 394 14.63 -46.43 -26.52
C THR A 394 14.47 -45.37 -27.62
N LYS A 395 15.39 -44.38 -27.54
CA LYS A 395 16.20 -43.75 -28.63
C LYS A 395 15.61 -42.64 -29.53
N LYS A 396 15.85 -41.41 -29.05
CA LYS A 396 16.73 -40.33 -29.62
C LYS A 396 16.96 -40.28 -31.14
N LYS A 397 16.77 -39.07 -31.71
CA LYS A 397 17.76 -38.42 -32.60
C LYS A 397 17.70 -36.89 -32.49
N ARG A 398 18.87 -36.29 -32.22
CA ARG A 398 19.21 -34.85 -32.15
C ARG A 398 19.38 -34.27 -33.55
N LYS A 399 19.17 -32.95 -33.71
CA LYS A 399 20.03 -32.05 -34.52
C LYS A 399 19.83 -30.57 -34.12
N ASN A 400 20.93 -29.93 -33.75
CA ASN A 400 21.10 -28.48 -33.50
C ASN A 400 21.19 -27.69 -34.82
N LYS A 401 20.77 -26.42 -34.82
CA LYS A 401 21.45 -25.37 -35.62
C LYS A 401 21.27 -23.96 -35.02
N LYS A 402 22.38 -23.22 -35.05
CA LYS A 402 22.69 -21.91 -34.44
C LYS A 402 22.07 -20.70 -35.15
N MET A 403 22.07 -19.60 -34.39
CA MET A 403 21.69 -18.21 -34.70
C MET A 403 22.63 -17.45 -35.66
N HIS A 404 22.09 -16.44 -36.35
CA HIS A 404 22.42 -14.99 -36.22
C HIS A 404 21.81 -14.17 -37.36
N LYS A 405 21.14 -13.04 -37.06
CA LYS A 405 21.44 -11.71 -37.65
C LYS A 405 20.55 -10.58 -37.12
N SER A 406 21.17 -9.42 -36.93
CA SER A 406 20.64 -8.09 -36.59
C SER A 406 20.02 -7.36 -37.79
N SER A 407 19.13 -6.38 -37.57
CA SER A 407 19.21 -5.03 -38.21
C SER A 407 18.06 -4.09 -37.79
N THR A 408 18.44 -2.94 -37.21
CA THR A 408 18.00 -1.54 -37.45
C THR A 408 16.53 -1.10 -37.39
N ARG A 409 16.28 -0.12 -36.50
CA ARG A 409 15.05 0.70 -36.33
C ARG A 409 14.93 1.78 -37.41
N HIS A 410 13.72 2.00 -37.91
CA HIS A 410 13.31 3.23 -38.59
C HIS A 410 12.08 3.83 -37.90
N ILE A 411 12.15 5.13 -37.61
CA ILE A 411 11.10 5.98 -37.03
C ILE A 411 10.28 6.54 -38.20
N LEU A 412 8.95 6.39 -38.16
CA LEU A 412 8.02 7.17 -38.97
C LEU A 412 6.87 7.67 -38.09
N VAL A 413 6.57 8.95 -38.31
CA VAL A 413 5.55 9.78 -37.66
C VAL A 413 4.22 9.53 -38.36
N GLU A 414 3.18 9.17 -37.60
CA GLU A 414 1.79 9.19 -38.08
C GLU A 414 0.95 10.12 -37.20
N ASN A 415 0.75 11.34 -37.71
CA ASN A 415 -0.36 12.21 -37.35
C ASN A 415 -1.34 12.15 -38.53
N GLU A 416 -2.57 11.69 -38.30
CA GLU A 416 -3.83 12.05 -39.00
C GLU A 416 -4.85 10.90 -38.88
N ASN A 417 -5.72 10.93 -37.85
CA ASN A 417 -7.06 10.30 -37.93
C ASN A 417 -7.94 10.61 -36.70
N LYS A 418 -8.24 11.89 -36.44
CA LYS A 418 -9.22 12.29 -35.41
C LYS A 418 -10.50 12.94 -35.97
N ASN A 419 -10.53 13.35 -37.24
CA ASN A 419 -11.67 14.08 -37.82
C ASN A 419 -12.77 13.19 -38.46
N ALA A 420 -12.51 11.91 -38.76
CA ALA A 420 -13.51 11.05 -39.41
C ALA A 420 -14.60 10.51 -38.46
N PHE A 421 -14.35 10.48 -37.14
CA PHE A 421 -15.33 9.98 -36.16
C PHE A 421 -16.38 11.02 -35.73
N GLN A 422 -16.09 12.31 -35.91
CA GLN A 422 -16.95 13.39 -35.44
C GLN A 422 -18.04 13.78 -36.45
N THR A 423 -17.80 13.54 -37.74
CA THR A 423 -18.74 13.83 -38.84
C THR A 423 -19.82 12.74 -38.98
N PHE A 424 -19.50 11.47 -38.69
CA PHE A 424 -20.48 10.36 -38.68
C PHE A 424 -21.39 10.32 -37.44
N GLY A 425 -21.01 11.00 -36.35
CA GLY A 425 -21.86 11.13 -35.16
C GLY A 425 -23.12 11.96 -35.41
N LYS A 426 -22.99 13.04 -36.21
CA LYS A 426 -24.08 13.98 -36.52
C LYS A 426 -25.10 13.42 -37.52
N THR A 427 -24.71 12.50 -38.40
CA THR A 427 -25.63 11.87 -39.37
C THR A 427 -26.52 10.80 -38.72
N LEU A 428 -26.06 10.14 -37.65
CA LEU A 428 -26.84 9.13 -36.92
C LEU A 428 -28.01 9.71 -36.12
N GLU A 429 -27.86 10.91 -35.56
CA GLU A 429 -28.95 11.65 -34.91
C GLU A 429 -30.01 12.15 -35.91
N SER A 430 -29.64 12.34 -37.18
CA SER A 430 -30.57 12.76 -38.23
C SER A 430 -31.39 11.62 -38.86
N VAL A 431 -30.93 10.37 -38.72
CA VAL A 431 -31.54 9.19 -39.38
C VAL A 431 -32.38 8.34 -38.43
N LEU A 432 -32.08 8.34 -37.13
CA LEU A 432 -32.84 7.59 -36.13
C LEU A 432 -33.46 8.53 -35.10
N LYS A 433 -34.79 8.65 -35.13
CA LYS A 433 -35.54 9.30 -34.06
C LYS A 433 -35.42 8.42 -32.79
N PRO A 434 -35.11 8.98 -31.62
CA PRO A 434 -35.18 8.24 -30.37
C PRO A 434 -36.61 7.68 -30.21
N SER A 435 -36.71 6.47 -29.69
CA SER A 435 -38.00 5.86 -29.40
C SER A 435 -38.74 6.75 -28.40
N THR A 436 -39.83 7.40 -28.83
CA THR A 436 -40.78 8.01 -27.91
C THR A 436 -41.44 6.86 -27.18
N ALA A 437 -40.99 6.56 -25.95
CA ALA A 437 -41.65 5.61 -25.08
C ALA A 437 -43.12 6.04 -24.92
N LYS A 438 -44.02 5.32 -25.60
CA LYS A 438 -45.45 5.42 -25.39
C LYS A 438 -45.72 4.72 -24.06
N VAL A 439 -45.95 5.55 -23.06
CA VAL A 439 -46.53 5.23 -21.76
C VAL A 439 -47.73 4.30 -21.97
N LEU A 440 -47.68 3.09 -21.43
CA LEU A 440 -48.87 2.33 -21.07
C LEU A 440 -49.06 2.51 -19.56
N GLN A 441 -50.26 2.99 -19.24
CA GLN A 441 -50.75 3.42 -17.93
C GLN A 441 -50.75 2.33 -16.87
#